data_AF-A0A2H3AZJ1-F1
#
_entry.id   AF-A0A2H3AZJ1-F1
#
_cell.length_a   1.000
_cell.length_b   1.000
_cell.length_c   1.000
_cell.angle_alpha   90.00
_cell.angle_beta   90.00
_cell.angle_gamma   90.00
#
_symmetry.space_group_name_H-M   'P 1'
#
loop_
_entity.id
_entity.type
_entity.pdbx_description
1 polymer ?
#
loop_
_entity_poly.entity_id
_entity_poly.type
_entity_poly.pdbx_seq_one_letter_code
_entity_poly.pdbx_strand_id
1 'polypeptide(L)'
;MGGLVKNGAKPQGANRAFQILVPETAFLIWKLRCERRIERNDDPERAFNLDEVTGKWKAVMNERLQQDRILTNKERFGPKALEVNTVLETWTGMVHRPEGESLPDNWIKTPGVLVGIGSYRRGRNR
;
A
#
# COMPACT_ATOMS: atom_id res chain seq x y z
N MET A 1 -39.24 -13.22 7.78
CA MET A 1 -38.52 -12.88 9.03
C MET A 1 -37.33 -13.81 9.16
N GLY A 2 -36.12 -13.26 9.32
CA GLY A 2 -34.88 -14.04 9.40
C GLY A 2 -33.70 -13.14 9.04
N GLY A 3 -33.49 -12.09 9.84
CA GLY A 3 -32.39 -11.15 9.64
C GLY A 3 -31.05 -11.82 9.91
N LEU A 4 -30.18 -11.81 8.90
CA LEU A 4 -28.75 -12.01 9.11
C LEU A 4 -28.19 -10.71 9.69
N VAL A 5 -28.06 -10.69 11.01
CA VAL A 5 -27.25 -9.72 11.72
C VAL A 5 -25.83 -9.85 11.18
N LYS A 6 -25.40 -8.91 10.33
CA LYS A 6 -23.99 -8.75 9.99
C LYS A 6 -23.30 -8.26 11.26
N ASN A 7 -22.71 -9.18 12.01
CA ASN A 7 -21.86 -8.87 13.15
C ASN A 7 -20.84 -7.81 12.71
N GLY A 8 -20.76 -6.71 13.47
CA GLY A 8 -19.84 -5.60 13.28
C GLY A 8 -18.39 -5.99 13.55
N ALA A 9 -17.85 -6.92 12.75
CA ALA A 9 -16.43 -7.18 12.68
C ALA A 9 -15.75 -5.89 12.21
N LYS A 10 -14.96 -5.27 13.09
CA LYS A 10 -14.11 -4.12 12.74
C LYS A 10 -13.30 -4.51 11.49
N PRO A 11 -13.12 -3.62 10.50
CA PRO A 11 -12.34 -3.94 9.30
C PRO A 11 -10.85 -4.06 9.70
N GLN A 12 -10.46 -5.24 10.19
CA GLN A 12 -9.17 -5.48 10.82
C GLN A 12 -8.02 -5.24 9.84
N GLY A 13 -8.17 -5.66 8.59
CA GLY A 13 -7.26 -5.33 7.49
C GLY A 13 -7.13 -3.84 7.24
N ALA A 14 -8.24 -3.09 7.15
CA ALA A 14 -8.19 -1.65 6.91
C ALA A 14 -7.55 -0.88 8.09
N ASN A 15 -7.81 -1.31 9.32
CA ASN A 15 -7.17 -0.74 10.50
C ASN A 15 -5.66 -0.99 10.49
N ARG A 16 -5.22 -2.20 10.15
CA ARG A 16 -3.79 -2.52 10.00
C ARG A 16 -3.16 -1.72 8.85
N ALA A 17 -3.84 -1.59 7.72
CA ALA A 17 -3.40 -0.78 6.61
C ALA A 17 -3.18 0.67 7.04
N PHE A 18 -4.12 1.25 7.78
CA PHE A 18 -3.99 2.59 8.35
C PHE A 18 -2.80 2.72 9.30
N GLN A 19 -2.59 1.72 10.18
CA GLN A 19 -1.45 1.68 11.10
C GLN A 19 -0.09 1.58 10.39
N ILE A 20 -0.04 1.08 9.15
CA ILE A 20 1.16 1.10 8.31
C ILE A 20 1.25 2.43 7.56
N LEU A 21 0.20 2.81 6.85
CA LEU A 21 0.17 3.99 5.98
C LEU A 21 0.56 5.28 6.68
N VAL A 22 -0.02 5.52 7.86
CA VAL A 22 0.17 6.78 8.60
C VAL A 22 1.64 6.99 9.00
N PRO A 23 2.29 6.09 9.75
CA PRO A 23 3.68 6.29 10.14
C PRO A 23 4.64 6.29 8.94
N GLU A 24 4.44 5.42 7.94
CA GLU A 24 5.30 5.40 6.75
C GLU A 24 5.22 6.73 5.97
N THR A 25 4.00 7.25 5.81
CA THR A 25 3.78 8.52 5.11
C THR A 25 4.32 9.69 5.92
N ALA A 26 4.12 9.71 7.24
CA ALA A 26 4.66 10.75 8.11
C ALA A 26 6.20 10.77 8.08
N PHE A 27 6.83 9.59 8.15
CA PHE A 27 8.28 9.47 8.04
C PHE A 27 8.81 9.87 6.66
N LEU A 28 8.09 9.53 5.58
CA LEU A 28 8.43 9.99 4.24
C LEU A 28 8.34 11.52 4.14
N ILE A 29 7.26 12.14 4.64
CA ILE A 29 7.11 13.61 4.66
C ILE A 29 8.29 14.25 5.40
N TRP A 30 8.67 13.69 6.55
CA TRP A 30 9.82 14.17 7.30
C TRP A 30 11.11 14.07 6.47
N LYS A 31 11.40 12.91 5.84
CA LYS A 31 12.56 12.73 4.97
C LYS A 31 12.58 13.74 3.82
N LEU A 32 11.46 13.93 3.14
CA LEU A 32 11.35 14.90 2.03
C LEU A 32 11.59 16.33 2.51
N ARG A 33 11.13 16.70 3.70
CA ARG A 33 11.40 18.02 4.30
C ARG A 33 12.90 18.21 4.59
N CYS A 34 13.55 17.19 5.14
CA CYS A 34 14.99 17.22 5.39
C CYS A 34 15.78 17.33 4.08
N GLU A 35 15.47 16.52 3.08
CA GLU A 35 16.09 16.56 1.74
C GLU A 35 15.92 17.94 1.10
N ARG A 36 14.72 18.52 1.16
CA ARG A 36 14.45 19.89 0.68
C ARG A 36 15.36 20.92 1.33
N ARG A 37 15.50 20.87 2.67
CA ARG A 37 16.21 21.89 3.45
C ARG A 37 17.73 21.73 3.38
N ILE A 38 18.24 20.49 3.45
CA ILE A 38 19.66 20.18 3.63
C ILE A 38 20.35 19.94 2.30
N GLU A 39 19.77 19.10 1.43
CA GLU A 39 20.41 18.71 0.15
C GLU A 39 20.07 19.67 -0.99
N ARG A 40 18.85 20.22 -0.96
CA ARG A 40 18.34 21.14 -1.97
C ARG A 40 18.38 22.61 -1.54
N ASN A 41 18.71 22.89 -0.29
CA ASN A 41 18.81 24.25 0.29
C ASN A 41 17.58 25.15 0.01
N ASP A 42 16.38 24.55 0.00
CA ASP A 42 15.11 25.21 -0.37
C ASP A 42 15.13 25.92 -1.74
N ASP A 43 15.99 25.48 -2.66
CA ASP A 43 16.08 25.98 -4.03
C ASP A 43 14.78 25.66 -4.82
N PRO A 44 14.03 26.69 -5.30
CA PRO A 44 12.81 26.50 -6.08
C PRO A 44 13.01 25.69 -7.36
N GLU A 45 14.16 25.82 -8.03
CA GLU A 45 14.44 25.10 -9.28
C GLU A 45 14.68 23.60 -9.05
N ARG A 46 14.98 23.22 -7.81
CA ARG A 46 15.18 21.84 -7.38
C ARG A 46 14.00 21.31 -6.57
N ALA A 47 12.86 22.02 -6.55
CA ALA A 47 11.68 21.60 -5.83
C ALA A 47 11.19 20.22 -6.27
N PHE A 48 10.64 19.46 -5.34
CA PHE A 48 10.00 18.18 -5.64
C PHE A 48 8.82 18.38 -6.57
N ASN A 49 8.75 17.57 -7.63
CA ASN A 49 7.55 17.47 -8.44
C ASN A 49 6.63 16.35 -7.92
N LEU A 50 5.36 16.38 -8.35
CA LEU A 50 4.34 15.45 -7.88
C LEU A 50 4.66 13.99 -8.25
N ASP A 51 5.22 13.74 -9.43
CA ASP A 51 5.54 12.39 -9.89
C ASP A 51 6.69 11.78 -9.09
N GLU A 52 7.70 12.58 -8.74
CA GLU A 52 8.81 12.20 -7.88
C GLU A 52 8.30 11.80 -6.48
N VAL A 53 7.47 12.64 -5.86
CA VAL A 53 6.90 12.35 -4.53
C VAL A 53 6.00 11.13 -4.57
N THR A 54 5.17 11.01 -5.62
CA THR A 54 4.28 9.87 -5.82
C THR A 54 5.07 8.58 -6.03
N GLY A 55 6.16 8.63 -6.81
CA GLY A 55 7.07 7.51 -7.03
C GLY A 55 7.74 7.06 -5.73
N LYS A 56 8.28 8.01 -4.95
CA LYS A 56 8.87 7.74 -3.62
C LYS A 56 7.85 7.12 -2.67
N TRP A 57 6.62 7.63 -2.64
CA TRP A 57 5.55 7.06 -1.79
C TRP A 57 5.17 5.64 -2.21
N LYS A 58 4.97 5.40 -3.52
CA LYS A 58 4.69 4.06 -4.06
C LYS A 58 5.82 3.10 -3.71
N ALA A 59 7.08 3.52 -3.82
CA ALA A 59 8.23 2.68 -3.47
C ALA A 59 8.20 2.25 -2.00
N VAL A 60 7.94 3.18 -1.06
CA VAL A 60 7.82 2.86 0.38
C VAL A 60 6.69 1.86 0.64
N MET A 61 5.51 2.08 0.06
CA MET A 61 4.38 1.17 0.26
C MET A 61 4.60 -0.20 -0.36
N ASN A 62 5.22 -0.26 -1.54
CA ASN A 62 5.59 -1.51 -2.18
C ASN A 62 6.61 -2.28 -1.35
N GLU A 63 7.60 -1.60 -0.76
CA GLU A 63 8.56 -2.24 0.14
C GLU A 63 7.85 -2.88 1.36
N ARG A 64 6.89 -2.18 1.97
CA ARG A 64 6.07 -2.74 3.06
C ARG A 64 5.23 -3.93 2.64
N LEU A 65 4.61 -3.88 1.46
CA LEU A 65 3.92 -5.03 0.89
C LEU A 65 4.89 -6.22 0.69
N GLN A 66 6.07 -6.00 0.14
CA GLN A 66 7.06 -7.07 -0.07
C GLN A 66 7.54 -7.67 1.26
N GLN A 67 7.77 -6.85 2.29
CA GLN A 67 8.10 -7.34 3.63
C GLN A 67 7.00 -8.25 4.17
N ASP A 68 5.73 -7.83 4.08
CA ASP A 68 4.59 -8.65 4.50
C ASP A 68 4.52 -9.97 3.71
N ARG A 69 4.75 -9.95 2.39
CA ARG A 69 4.80 -11.17 1.55
C ARG A 69 5.89 -12.12 2.04
N ILE A 70 7.09 -11.62 2.33
CA ILE A 70 8.19 -12.43 2.84
C ILE A 70 7.81 -13.06 4.19
N LEU A 71 7.21 -12.28 5.08
CA LEU A 71 6.83 -12.73 6.42
C LEU A 71 5.75 -13.82 6.42
N THR A 72 5.02 -14.03 5.31
CA THR A 72 4.08 -15.16 5.18
C THR A 72 4.74 -16.53 5.02
N ASN A 73 6.05 -16.59 4.82
CA ASN A 73 6.75 -17.85 4.59
C ASN A 73 6.78 -18.73 5.87
N LYS A 74 5.87 -19.71 5.95
CA LYS A 74 5.76 -20.65 7.07
C LYS A 74 6.96 -21.59 7.20
N GLU A 75 7.66 -21.92 6.11
CA GLU A 75 8.89 -22.74 6.18
C GLU A 75 10.01 -21.98 6.88
N ARG A 76 10.13 -20.67 6.61
CA ARG A 76 11.18 -19.82 7.18
C ARG A 76 10.86 -19.33 8.59
N PHE A 77 9.60 -18.98 8.87
CA PHE A 77 9.22 -18.30 10.10
C PHE A 77 8.35 -19.15 11.04
N GLY A 78 7.91 -20.34 10.60
CA GLY A 78 7.15 -21.29 11.41
C GLY A 78 5.91 -20.65 12.05
N PRO A 79 5.68 -20.83 13.36
CA PRO A 79 4.56 -20.23 14.08
C PRO A 79 4.55 -18.69 14.12
N LYS A 80 5.67 -18.04 13.79
CA LYS A 80 5.77 -16.57 13.76
C LYS A 80 5.48 -15.99 12.39
N ALA A 81 5.20 -16.83 11.40
CA ALA A 81 4.83 -16.38 10.06
C ALA A 81 3.55 -15.54 10.13
N LEU A 82 3.51 -14.49 9.32
CA LEU A 82 2.31 -13.67 9.15
C LEU A 82 1.25 -14.49 8.40
N GLU A 83 0.01 -14.46 8.86
CA GLU A 83 -1.06 -15.17 8.17
C GLU A 83 -1.38 -14.52 6.83
N VAL A 84 -1.56 -15.37 5.80
CA VAL A 84 -1.82 -14.95 4.42
C VAL A 84 -3.08 -14.07 4.35
N ASN A 85 -4.13 -14.45 5.07
CA ASN A 85 -5.39 -13.68 5.10
C ASN A 85 -5.18 -12.28 5.68
N THR A 86 -4.32 -12.11 6.69
CA THR A 86 -4.02 -10.79 7.25
C THR A 86 -3.38 -9.87 6.19
N VAL A 87 -2.49 -10.41 5.36
CA VAL A 87 -1.85 -9.64 4.27
C VAL A 87 -2.88 -9.31 3.19
N LEU A 88 -3.71 -10.28 2.76
CA LEU A 88 -4.77 -10.05 1.77
C LEU A 88 -5.74 -8.97 2.24
N GLU A 89 -6.25 -9.07 3.47
CA GLU A 89 -7.18 -8.10 4.05
C GLU A 89 -6.55 -6.71 4.20
N THR A 90 -5.25 -6.63 4.48
CA THR A 90 -4.53 -5.36 4.61
C THR A 90 -4.41 -4.67 3.25
N TRP A 91 -3.94 -5.38 2.23
CA TRP A 91 -3.42 -4.75 1.01
C TRP A 91 -4.37 -4.78 -0.19
N THR A 92 -5.40 -5.64 -0.20
CA THR A 92 -6.28 -5.82 -1.38
C THR A 92 -6.96 -4.52 -1.81
N GLY A 93 -7.29 -3.62 -0.87
CA GLY A 93 -7.89 -2.31 -1.17
C GLY A 93 -6.92 -1.27 -1.74
N MET A 94 -5.61 -1.54 -1.75
CA MET A 94 -4.56 -0.58 -2.12
C MET A 94 -3.73 -1.00 -3.34
N VAL A 95 -3.85 -2.25 -3.77
CA VAL A 95 -3.12 -2.74 -4.93
C VAL A 95 -3.75 -2.24 -6.23
N HIS A 96 -2.91 -1.87 -7.20
CA HIS A 96 -3.36 -1.51 -8.52
C HIS A 96 -3.81 -2.76 -9.29
N ARG A 97 -4.89 -2.63 -10.03
CA ARG A 97 -5.47 -3.67 -10.87
C ARG A 97 -5.66 -3.10 -12.28
N PRO A 98 -5.12 -3.73 -13.33
CA PRO A 98 -5.44 -3.36 -14.71
C PRO A 98 -6.96 -3.44 -14.92
N GLU A 99 -7.54 -2.47 -15.63
CA GLU A 99 -8.97 -2.48 -15.94
C GLU A 99 -9.34 -3.79 -16.67
N GLY A 100 -10.32 -4.53 -16.12
CA GLY A 100 -10.81 -5.78 -16.70
C GLY A 100 -10.21 -7.08 -16.14
N GLU A 101 -9.15 -7.01 -15.33
CA GLU A 101 -8.54 -8.21 -14.72
C GLU A 101 -8.96 -8.37 -13.25
N SER A 102 -9.41 -9.56 -12.84
CA SER A 102 -9.58 -9.87 -11.42
C SER A 102 -8.27 -10.35 -10.81
N LEU A 103 -7.92 -9.82 -9.63
CA LEU A 103 -6.86 -10.42 -8.83
C LEU A 103 -7.33 -11.81 -8.36
N PRO A 104 -6.47 -12.84 -8.42
CA PRO A 104 -6.77 -14.12 -7.77
C PRO A 104 -7.04 -13.93 -6.28
N ASP A 105 -7.82 -14.82 -5.67
CA ASP A 105 -8.14 -14.77 -4.23
C ASP A 105 -6.86 -14.72 -3.37
N ASN A 106 -5.82 -15.46 -3.76
CA ASN A 106 -4.50 -15.40 -3.16
C ASN A 106 -3.45 -14.84 -4.13
N TRP A 107 -3.38 -13.51 -4.21
CA TRP A 107 -2.44 -12.81 -5.10
C TRP A 107 -1.04 -12.57 -4.47
N ILE A 108 -0.79 -13.02 -3.23
CA ILE A 108 0.47 -12.77 -2.49
C ILE A 108 1.69 -13.40 -3.17
N LYS A 109 1.51 -14.45 -3.97
CA LYS A 109 2.59 -15.07 -4.74
C LYS A 109 2.66 -14.56 -6.18
N THR A 110 1.71 -13.73 -6.60
CA THR A 110 1.65 -13.21 -7.97
C THR A 110 2.75 -12.16 -8.18
N PRO A 111 3.61 -12.30 -9.21
CA PRO A 111 4.55 -11.25 -9.57
C PRO A 111 3.81 -10.02 -10.08
N GLY A 112 4.40 -8.83 -9.92
CA GLY A 112 3.84 -7.58 -10.49
C GLY A 112 2.68 -6.93 -9.73
N VAL A 113 2.21 -7.51 -8.61
CA VAL A 113 1.20 -6.85 -7.78
C VAL A 113 1.86 -5.78 -6.90
N LEU A 114 1.49 -4.52 -7.14
CA LEU A 114 2.04 -3.33 -6.50
C LEU A 114 0.93 -2.44 -5.95
N VAL A 115 1.22 -1.73 -4.86
CA VAL A 115 0.41 -0.63 -4.34
C VAL A 115 0.42 0.50 -5.37
N GLY A 116 -0.77 1.01 -5.68
CA GLY A 116 -0.93 2.14 -6.59
C GLY A 116 -2.05 3.06 -6.15
N ILE A 117 -1.84 4.36 -6.37
CA ILE A 117 -2.92 5.34 -6.32
C ILE A 117 -3.73 5.11 -7.60
N GLY A 118 -4.99 4.70 -7.46
CA GLY A 118 -5.87 4.50 -8.59
C GLY A 118 -5.89 5.74 -9.47
N SER A 119 -5.41 5.63 -10.70
CA SER A 119 -5.75 6.60 -11.73
C SER A 119 -7.21 6.32 -12.09
N TYR A 120 -8.16 6.88 -11.35
CA TYR A 120 -9.50 7.02 -11.88
C TYR A 120 -9.38 7.97 -13.07
N ARG A 121 -9.09 7.42 -14.26
CA ARG A 121 -9.22 8.14 -15.51
C ARG A 121 -10.71 8.39 -15.66
N ARG A 122 -11.17 9.53 -15.13
CA ARG A 122 -12.49 10.08 -15.39
C ARG A 122 -12.65 10.06 -16.91
N GLY A 123 -13.60 9.26 -17.40
CA GLY A 123 -13.85 9.06 -18.81
C GLY A 123 -13.80 10.40 -19.55
N ARG A 124 -12.88 10.49 -20.51
CA ARG A 124 -12.83 11.60 -21.44
C ARG A 124 -13.98 11.34 -22.42
N ASN A 125 -15.16 11.87 -22.11
CA ASN A 125 -16.31 11.82 -23.03
C ASN A 125 -15.86 12.43 -24.37
N ARG A 126 -15.95 11.61 -25.42
CA ARG A 126 -15.95 12.05 -26.83
C ARG A 126 -17.38 12.31 -27.25
#